data_AF-A0A9D7NW12-F1
#
_entry.id   AF-A0A9D7NW12-F1
#
_cell.length_a   1.000
_cell.length_b   1.000
_cell.length_c   1.000
_cell.angle_alpha   90.00
_cell.angle_beta   90.00
_cell.angle_gamma   90.00
#
_symmetry.space_group_name_H-M   'P 1'
#
loop_
_entity.id
_entity.type
_entity.pdbx_description
1 polymer ?
#
loop_
_entity_poly.entity_id
_entity_poly.type
_entity_poly.pdbx_seq_one_letter_code
_entity_poly.pdbx_strand_id
1 'polypeptide(L)'
;MATLPFGGVERIEPWLNGTLLATGQFSSVNGQPRNGICILDTNGTLLPAFGGQGVGTYTESFSGGSYRYATIAATAYDSTNAHLYIAGAYSGYTDATGHYPDQRFITRLKVSELSTAVPEQAPQRGSLQLWPNPAAGQVWLRYALPGHQGQVHLRVRDSQGRVLFFTPAAGEEGQVVWDSRGVAPGVYTVELLREGKLERSERLIIQP
;
A
#
# COMPACT_ATOMS: atom_id res chain seq x y z
N MET A 1 26.60 26.04 11.31
CA MET A 1 26.27 25.39 10.03
C MET A 1 24.82 25.69 9.72
N ALA A 2 24.52 26.40 8.63
CA ALA A 2 23.16 26.72 8.24
C ALA A 2 22.65 25.65 7.26
N THR A 3 21.63 24.89 7.67
CA THR A 3 20.79 24.12 6.75
C THR A 3 20.03 25.13 5.89
N LEU A 4 20.12 25.03 4.56
CA LEU A 4 19.36 25.91 3.68
C LEU A 4 17.86 25.61 3.83
N PRO A 5 16.99 26.62 3.97
CA PRO A 5 15.56 26.45 4.24
C PRO A 5 14.74 26.04 3.01
N PHE A 6 15.37 25.84 1.85
CA PHE A 6 14.68 25.46 0.62
C PHE A 6 14.48 23.95 0.62
N GLY A 7 13.42 23.50 1.26
CA GLY A 7 12.98 22.12 1.18
C GLY A 7 11.59 22.04 0.55
N GLY A 8 11.44 21.21 -0.48
CA GLY A 8 10.21 21.11 -1.25
C GLY A 8 10.09 19.78 -1.96
N VAL A 9 8.88 19.49 -2.42
CA VAL A 9 8.62 18.36 -3.31
C VAL A 9 9.03 18.78 -4.72
N GLU A 10 9.97 18.04 -5.32
CA GLU A 10 10.45 18.26 -6.69
C GLU A 10 9.54 17.57 -7.71
N ARG A 11 8.99 16.41 -7.33
CA ARG A 11 8.17 15.59 -8.21
C ARG A 11 7.09 14.86 -7.42
N ILE A 12 5.90 14.81 -8.01
CA ILE A 12 4.81 13.90 -7.63
C ILE A 12 4.37 13.19 -8.91
N GLU A 13 4.32 11.86 -8.88
CA GLU A 13 3.88 11.08 -10.04
C GLU A 13 3.01 9.88 -9.62
N PRO A 14 2.13 9.39 -10.52
CA PRO A 14 1.42 8.15 -10.29
C PRO A 14 2.38 7.01 -9.99
N TRP A 15 2.02 6.19 -9.01
CA TRP A 15 2.80 5.05 -8.57
C TRP A 15 1.94 3.78 -8.54
N LEU A 16 2.57 2.66 -8.24
CA LEU A 16 1.94 1.34 -8.24
C LEU A 16 0.67 1.31 -7.38
N ASN A 17 -0.26 0.44 -7.77
CA ASN A 17 -1.49 0.17 -7.02
C ASN A 17 -2.36 1.42 -6.74
N GLY A 18 -2.34 2.40 -7.64
CA GLY A 18 -3.13 3.62 -7.51
C GLY A 18 -2.65 4.54 -6.38
N THR A 19 -1.35 4.56 -6.11
CA THR A 19 -0.73 5.48 -5.14
C THR A 19 0.02 6.59 -5.86
N LEU A 20 0.61 7.52 -5.12
CA LEU A 20 1.46 8.58 -5.63
C LEU A 20 2.86 8.47 -5.01
N LEU A 21 3.90 8.60 -5.82
CA LEU A 21 5.29 8.74 -5.37
C LEU A 21 5.64 10.22 -5.33
N ALA A 22 6.11 10.70 -4.19
CA ALA A 22 6.62 12.06 -4.05
C ALA A 22 8.10 12.04 -3.67
N THR A 23 8.90 12.84 -4.37
CA THR A 23 10.35 12.96 -4.16
C THR A 23 10.79 14.41 -4.14
N GLY A 24 11.88 14.72 -3.44
CA GLY A 24 12.45 16.06 -3.42
C GLY A 24 13.45 16.29 -2.30
N GLN A 25 13.56 17.55 -1.88
CA GLN A 25 14.41 17.99 -0.79
C GLN A 25 13.59 18.14 0.49
N PHE A 26 13.27 17.05 1.17
CA PHE A 26 12.56 17.08 2.45
C PHE A 26 13.08 15.97 3.37
N SER A 27 12.95 16.19 4.68
CA SER A 27 13.32 15.21 5.71
C SER A 27 12.11 14.67 6.48
N SER A 28 10.93 15.27 6.30
CA SER A 28 9.69 14.81 6.93
C SER A 28 8.45 15.23 6.14
N VAL A 29 7.36 14.49 6.33
CA VAL A 29 6.01 14.79 5.83
C VAL A 29 5.02 14.61 6.98
N ASN A 30 4.21 15.62 7.28
CA ASN A 30 3.27 15.60 8.43
C ASN A 30 3.94 15.20 9.76
N GLY A 31 5.18 15.66 9.99
CA GLY A 31 5.97 15.34 11.18
C GLY A 31 6.59 13.93 11.19
N GLN A 32 6.32 13.10 10.18
CA GLN A 32 6.88 11.76 10.06
C GLN A 32 8.18 11.78 9.23
N PRO A 33 9.26 11.09 9.67
CA PRO A 33 10.53 11.07 8.93
C PRO A 33 10.36 10.53 7.51
N ARG A 34 10.83 11.29 6.51
CA ARG A 34 10.83 10.92 5.09
C ARG A 34 12.04 11.55 4.44
N ASN A 35 13.05 10.77 4.10
CA ASN A 35 14.35 11.28 3.65
C ASN A 35 14.36 11.45 2.11
N GLY A 36 13.62 12.46 1.64
CA GLY A 36 13.51 12.85 0.24
C GLY A 36 12.56 12.00 -0.60
N ILE A 37 11.92 10.99 -0.02
CA ILE A 37 10.99 10.07 -0.70
C ILE A 37 9.83 9.66 0.21
N CYS A 38 8.61 9.63 -0.32
CA CYS A 38 7.44 9.07 0.35
C CYS A 38 6.37 8.59 -0.64
N ILE A 39 5.45 7.73 -0.18
CA ILE A 39 4.24 7.34 -0.92
C ILE A 39 3.01 7.96 -0.26
N LEU A 40 2.08 8.45 -1.09
CA LEU A 40 0.76 8.93 -0.68
C LEU A 40 -0.34 8.08 -1.32
N ASP A 41 -1.52 8.01 -0.70
CA ASP A 41 -2.73 7.55 -1.41
C ASP A 41 -3.29 8.66 -2.32
N THR A 42 -4.36 8.36 -3.07
CA THR A 42 -5.03 9.33 -3.95
C THR A 42 -5.76 10.46 -3.23
N ASN A 43 -5.96 10.35 -1.92
CA ASN A 43 -6.50 11.42 -1.08
C ASN A 43 -5.39 12.28 -0.45
N GLY A 44 -4.11 12.00 -0.76
CA GLY A 44 -2.96 12.70 -0.20
C GLY A 44 -2.55 12.21 1.20
N THR A 45 -3.09 11.09 1.68
CA THR A 45 -2.72 10.50 2.97
C THR A 45 -1.34 9.87 2.86
N LEU A 46 -0.45 10.18 3.82
CA LEU A 46 0.88 9.60 3.88
C LEU A 46 0.82 8.10 4.21
N LEU A 47 1.41 7.28 3.35
CA LEU A 47 1.49 5.82 3.56
C LEU A 47 2.74 5.42 4.36
N PRO A 48 2.75 4.23 4.99
CA PRO A 48 3.87 3.78 5.84
C PRO A 48 5.20 3.57 5.10
N ALA A 49 5.15 3.30 3.79
CA ALA A 49 6.35 3.09 2.99
C ALA A 49 7.31 4.29 3.11
N PHE A 50 8.61 4.00 3.21
CA PHE A 50 9.67 4.97 3.44
C PHE A 50 9.63 5.67 4.81
N GLY A 51 9.12 5.01 5.85
CA GLY A 51 9.02 5.48 7.24
C GLY A 51 10.33 5.72 8.01
N GLY A 52 11.32 6.37 7.39
CA GLY A 52 12.69 6.53 7.89
C GLY A 52 13.75 6.08 6.89
N GLN A 53 13.34 5.39 5.82
CA GLN A 53 14.19 5.08 4.67
C GLN A 53 14.37 6.32 3.77
N GLY A 54 15.32 6.23 2.83
CA GLY A 54 15.58 7.24 1.81
C GLY A 54 17.04 7.64 1.74
N VAL A 55 17.30 8.87 1.30
CA VAL A 55 18.65 9.34 0.95
C VAL A 55 19.35 10.05 2.10
N GLY A 56 20.67 9.89 2.17
CA GLY A 56 21.52 10.56 3.16
C GLY A 56 21.99 11.95 2.71
N THR A 57 22.39 12.77 3.68
CA THR A 57 22.82 14.15 3.45
C THR A 57 24.11 14.24 2.64
N TYR A 58 24.05 14.92 1.50
CA TYR A 58 25.19 15.38 0.72
C TYR A 58 25.75 16.69 1.30
N THR A 59 27.08 16.82 1.30
CA THR A 59 27.77 18.04 1.72
C THR A 59 28.48 18.65 0.53
N GLU A 60 27.99 19.80 0.09
CA GLU A 60 28.64 20.62 -0.93
C GLU A 60 29.55 21.63 -0.24
N SER A 61 30.83 21.67 -0.60
CA SER A 61 31.81 22.58 0.01
C SER A 61 32.26 23.62 -1.01
N PHE A 62 32.34 24.88 -0.57
CA PHE A 62 32.79 26.00 -1.38
C PHE A 62 33.69 26.92 -0.54
N SER A 63 34.37 27.86 -1.19
CA SER A 63 35.23 28.82 -0.48
C SER A 63 34.37 29.69 0.44
N GLY A 64 34.50 29.50 1.75
CA GLY A 64 33.73 30.23 2.77
C GLY A 64 32.60 29.46 3.45
N GLY A 65 32.36 28.18 3.11
CA GLY A 65 31.36 27.38 3.83
C GLY A 65 30.99 26.04 3.21
N SER A 66 29.93 25.43 3.73
CA SER A 66 29.33 24.22 3.18
C SER A 66 27.81 24.21 3.32
N TYR A 67 27.15 23.59 2.35
CA TYR A 67 25.73 23.29 2.38
C TYR A 67 25.50 21.80 2.64
N ARG A 68 24.47 21.49 3.42
CA ARG A 68 24.07 20.13 3.76
C ARG A 68 22.62 19.92 3.37
N TYR A 69 22.39 19.08 2.37
CA TYR A 69 21.05 18.79 1.83
C TYR A 69 21.00 17.38 1.25
N ALA A 70 19.79 16.86 1.02
CA ALA A 70 19.58 15.61 0.30
C ALA A 70 18.37 15.80 -0.62
N THR A 71 18.54 15.55 -1.91
CA THR A 71 17.49 15.77 -2.90
C THR A 71 17.40 14.59 -3.84
N ILE A 72 16.19 14.06 -4.01
CA ILE A 72 15.87 13.17 -5.12
C ILE A 72 15.17 14.01 -6.19
N ALA A 73 15.90 14.31 -7.26
CA ALA A 73 15.45 15.20 -8.34
C ALA A 73 14.83 14.44 -9.52
N ALA A 74 15.17 13.15 -9.68
CA ALA A 74 14.66 12.33 -10.77
C ALA A 74 14.39 10.89 -10.32
N THR A 75 13.42 10.28 -10.99
CA THR A 75 12.97 8.91 -10.80
C THR A 75 12.84 8.23 -12.17
N ALA A 76 13.12 6.94 -12.22
CA ALA A 76 12.83 6.09 -13.38
C ALA A 76 12.43 4.69 -12.91
N TYR A 77 11.22 4.26 -13.25
CA TYR A 77 10.73 2.93 -12.89
C TYR A 77 10.86 1.96 -14.06
N ASP A 78 11.59 0.87 -13.84
CA ASP A 78 11.64 -0.29 -14.72
C ASP A 78 10.58 -1.29 -14.26
N SER A 79 9.45 -1.30 -14.98
CA SER A 79 8.33 -2.21 -14.71
C SER A 79 8.65 -3.68 -14.99
N THR A 80 9.66 -3.97 -15.81
CA THR A 80 10.03 -5.35 -16.18
C THR A 80 10.68 -6.06 -15.01
N ASN A 81 11.59 -5.36 -14.32
CA ASN A 81 12.37 -5.91 -13.21
C ASN A 81 11.93 -5.37 -11.84
N ALA A 82 10.86 -4.58 -11.78
CA ALA A 82 10.35 -3.93 -10.57
C ALA A 82 11.43 -3.11 -9.83
N HIS A 83 12.27 -2.38 -10.57
CA HIS A 83 13.29 -1.49 -10.00
C HIS A 83 12.89 -0.04 -10.14
N LEU A 84 13.01 0.72 -9.05
CA LEU A 84 12.98 2.17 -9.07
C LEU A 84 14.42 2.69 -9.03
N TYR A 85 14.78 3.51 -9.98
CA TYR A 85 16.00 4.31 -9.93
C TYR A 85 15.65 5.70 -9.41
N ILE A 86 16.38 6.15 -8.41
CA ILE A 86 16.35 7.55 -7.95
C ILE A 86 17.67 8.20 -8.30
N ALA A 87 17.65 9.49 -8.62
CA ALA A 87 18.83 10.28 -8.86
C ALA A 87 18.71 11.69 -8.28
N GLY A 88 19.83 12.25 -7.83
CA GLY A 88 19.90 13.61 -7.30
C GLY A 88 21.15 13.85 -6.46
N ALA A 89 21.11 14.90 -5.63
CA ALA A 89 22.23 15.27 -4.77
C ALA A 89 22.05 14.63 -3.38
N TYR A 90 22.71 13.49 -3.16
CA TYR A 90 22.69 12.80 -1.88
C TYR A 90 23.93 11.93 -1.67
N SER A 91 24.20 11.62 -0.40
CA SER A 91 25.30 10.76 0.03
C SER A 91 24.80 9.74 1.04
N GLY A 92 24.77 8.49 0.60
CA GLY A 92 24.23 7.36 1.34
C GLY A 92 22.77 7.10 1.01
N TYR A 93 22.34 5.88 1.28
CA TYR A 93 20.95 5.46 1.18
C TYR A 93 20.65 4.47 2.30
N THR A 94 19.46 4.54 2.87
CA THR A 94 18.98 3.59 3.87
C THR A 94 17.67 3.01 3.35
N ASP A 95 17.60 1.70 3.17
CA ASP A 95 16.33 0.99 3.08
C ASP A 95 16.06 0.27 4.40
N ALA A 96 15.04 -0.57 4.42
CA ALA A 96 14.69 -1.30 5.62
C ALA A 96 15.45 -2.63 5.78
N THR A 97 16.31 -2.98 4.83
CA THR A 97 17.23 -4.12 4.92
C THR A 97 18.65 -3.70 5.32
N GLY A 98 19.04 -2.44 5.08
CA GLY A 98 20.37 -1.97 5.40
C GLY A 98 20.64 -0.49 5.17
N HIS A 99 21.80 -0.06 5.67
CA HIS A 99 22.36 1.26 5.45
C HIS A 99 23.56 1.16 4.49
N TYR A 100 23.54 1.97 3.43
CA TYR A 100 24.50 1.96 2.34
C TYR A 100 25.21 3.34 2.27
N PRO A 101 26.18 3.60 3.16
CA PRO A 101 26.80 4.92 3.32
C PRO A 101 27.67 5.35 2.14
N ASP A 102 28.03 4.43 1.24
CA ASP A 102 28.89 4.70 0.07
C ASP A 102 28.09 4.96 -1.21
N GLN A 103 26.77 4.77 -1.19
CA GLN A 103 25.92 5.04 -2.35
C GLN A 103 25.88 6.54 -2.65
N ARG A 104 26.07 6.95 -3.91
CA ARG A 104 26.10 8.36 -4.30
C ARG A 104 25.27 8.58 -5.54
N PHE A 105 24.55 9.70 -5.56
CA PHE A 105 23.89 10.33 -6.73
C PHE A 105 22.80 9.55 -7.46
N ILE A 106 22.95 8.24 -7.66
CA ILE A 106 21.98 7.36 -8.32
C ILE A 106 21.88 6.08 -7.50
N THR A 107 20.67 5.64 -7.18
CA THR A 107 20.40 4.43 -6.38
C THR A 107 19.32 3.62 -7.06
N ARG A 108 19.54 2.31 -7.15
CA ARG A 108 18.53 1.35 -7.60
C ARG A 108 17.86 0.72 -6.37
N LEU A 109 16.56 0.95 -6.25
CA LEU A 109 15.69 0.38 -5.23
C LEU A 109 14.93 -0.78 -5.85
N LYS A 110 14.93 -1.94 -5.21
CA LYS A 110 14.04 -3.04 -5.59
C LYS A 110 12.69 -2.82 -4.91
N VAL A 111 11.66 -2.54 -5.70
CA VAL A 111 10.35 -2.16 -5.17
C VAL A 111 9.71 -3.30 -4.34
N SER A 112 10.08 -4.55 -4.63
CA SER A 112 9.70 -5.72 -3.83
C SER A 112 10.33 -5.76 -2.43
N GLU A 113 11.49 -5.14 -2.22
CA GLU A 113 12.24 -5.10 -0.95
C GLU A 113 11.93 -3.83 -0.13
N LEU A 114 11.37 -2.79 -0.77
CA LEU A 114 10.93 -1.54 -0.13
C LEU A 114 9.73 -1.71 0.83
N SER A 115 9.16 -2.91 0.88
CA SER A 115 8.18 -3.33 1.87
C SER A 115 8.84 -3.91 3.12
N THR A 116 9.73 -3.16 3.76
CA THR A 116 10.27 -3.57 5.08
C THR A 116 10.15 -2.47 6.15
N ALA A 117 9.20 -1.55 6.03
CA ALA A 117 8.44 -1.16 7.21
C ALA A 117 7.18 -2.02 7.21
N VAL A 118 7.23 -3.15 7.92
CA VAL A 118 6.03 -3.70 8.54
C VAL A 118 5.41 -2.51 9.27
N PRO A 119 4.25 -1.99 8.83
CA PRO A 119 3.47 -1.20 9.75
C PRO A 119 3.21 -2.16 10.89
N GLU A 120 3.61 -1.80 12.10
CA GLU A 120 2.86 -2.27 13.26
C GLU A 120 1.39 -2.20 12.87
N GLN A 121 0.78 -3.39 12.82
CA GLN A 121 -0.39 -3.70 12.00
C GLN A 121 -1.38 -2.54 11.98
N ALA A 122 -1.42 -1.80 10.86
CA ALA A 122 -2.72 -1.73 10.22
C ALA A 122 -3.00 -3.22 9.94
N PRO A 123 -4.01 -3.86 10.59
CA PRO A 123 -4.27 -5.26 10.33
C PRO A 123 -4.28 -5.38 8.81
N GLN A 124 -3.54 -6.33 8.25
CA GLN A 124 -3.70 -6.69 6.85
C GLN A 124 -5.18 -7.05 6.73
N ARG A 125 -6.01 -6.05 6.42
CA ARG A 125 -7.46 -6.16 6.55
C ARG A 125 -7.83 -7.17 5.50
N GLY A 126 -8.60 -8.16 5.93
CA GLY A 126 -9.12 -9.14 4.99
C GLY A 126 -9.68 -8.43 3.76
N SER A 127 -9.27 -8.89 2.57
CA SER A 127 -9.92 -8.51 1.32
C SER A 127 -11.07 -9.47 1.07
N LEU A 128 -12.15 -8.94 0.50
CA LEU A 128 -13.27 -9.70 0.00
C LEU A 128 -13.63 -9.09 -1.36
N GLN A 129 -13.69 -9.92 -2.39
CA GLN A 129 -13.98 -9.52 -3.76
C GLN A 129 -15.12 -10.39 -4.29
N LEU A 130 -16.06 -9.74 -4.96
CA LEU A 130 -17.29 -10.34 -5.46
C LEU A 130 -17.36 -10.11 -6.97
N TRP A 131 -17.48 -11.18 -7.74
CA TRP A 131 -17.77 -11.06 -9.18
C TRP A 131 -18.70 -12.17 -9.65
N PRO A 132 -19.52 -11.93 -10.68
CA PRO A 132 -19.88 -10.61 -11.19
C PRO A 132 -20.66 -9.81 -10.12
N ASN A 133 -20.66 -8.49 -10.24
CA ASN A 133 -21.50 -7.60 -9.43
C ASN A 133 -21.88 -6.39 -10.31
N PRO A 134 -23.14 -6.27 -10.79
CA PRO A 134 -24.30 -7.11 -10.45
C PRO A 134 -24.21 -8.57 -10.91
N ALA A 135 -24.92 -9.48 -10.23
CA ALA A 135 -24.97 -10.90 -10.53
C ALA A 135 -26.38 -11.39 -10.87
N ALA A 136 -26.47 -12.38 -11.77
CA ALA A 136 -27.72 -13.04 -12.17
C ALA A 136 -27.65 -14.58 -12.01
N GLY A 137 -26.69 -15.08 -11.22
CA GLY A 137 -26.47 -16.51 -11.07
C GLY A 137 -25.29 -16.85 -10.17
N GLN A 138 -24.22 -17.43 -10.71
CA GLN A 138 -23.05 -17.73 -9.90
C GLN A 138 -22.29 -16.45 -9.51
N VAL A 139 -21.89 -16.37 -8.25
CA VAL A 139 -21.09 -15.30 -7.67
C VAL A 139 -19.85 -15.91 -7.04
N TRP A 140 -18.70 -15.48 -7.50
CA TRP A 140 -17.40 -15.82 -6.95
C TRP A 140 -17.07 -14.86 -5.80
N LEU A 141 -16.75 -15.45 -4.66
CA LEU A 141 -16.39 -14.81 -3.41
C LEU A 141 -14.91 -15.13 -3.15
N ARG A 142 -14.01 -14.23 -3.54
CA ARG A 142 -12.58 -14.38 -3.22
C ARG A 142 -12.25 -13.61 -1.98
N TYR A 143 -11.48 -14.23 -1.11
CA TYR A 143 -10.98 -13.59 0.09
C TYR A 143 -9.47 -13.79 0.18
N ALA A 144 -8.82 -12.81 0.80
CA ALA A 144 -7.48 -12.99 1.35
C ALA A 144 -7.49 -12.38 2.75
N LEU A 145 -7.21 -13.19 3.75
CA LEU A 145 -7.22 -12.88 5.16
C LEU A 145 -5.87 -13.27 5.77
N PRO A 146 -4.84 -12.42 5.63
CA PRO A 146 -3.49 -12.76 6.11
C PRO A 146 -3.41 -12.95 7.62
N GLY A 147 -2.50 -13.81 8.07
CA GLY A 147 -2.27 -14.08 9.49
C GLY A 147 -3.49 -14.68 10.17
N HIS A 148 -4.25 -15.52 9.48
CA HIS A 148 -5.42 -16.20 10.05
C HIS A 148 -4.97 -17.41 10.89
N GLN A 149 -5.40 -17.46 12.16
CA GLN A 149 -5.19 -18.61 13.06
C GLN A 149 -6.51 -19.12 13.67
N GLY A 150 -7.60 -19.07 12.92
CA GLY A 150 -8.94 -19.39 13.44
C GLY A 150 -9.96 -19.72 12.35
N GLN A 151 -11.14 -20.18 12.72
CA GLN A 151 -12.20 -20.54 11.77
C GLN A 151 -12.66 -19.33 10.97
N VAL A 152 -12.59 -19.44 9.65
CA VAL A 152 -13.04 -18.40 8.72
C VAL A 152 -14.35 -18.84 8.08
N HIS A 153 -15.30 -17.92 7.97
CA HIS A 153 -16.56 -18.16 7.30
C HIS A 153 -16.90 -17.03 6.34
N LEU A 154 -17.54 -17.38 5.23
CA LEU A 154 -18.23 -16.45 4.35
C LEU A 154 -19.72 -16.53 4.61
N ARG A 155 -20.38 -15.37 4.72
CA ARG A 155 -21.82 -15.26 4.98
C ARG A 155 -22.46 -14.29 3.99
N VAL A 156 -23.60 -14.66 3.41
CA VAL A 156 -24.43 -13.74 2.61
C VAL A 156 -25.71 -13.45 3.35
N ARG A 157 -26.07 -12.16 3.49
CA ARG A 157 -27.30 -11.70 4.10
C ARG A 157 -28.12 -10.83 3.16
N ASP A 158 -29.43 -10.89 3.29
CA ASP A 158 -30.33 -9.93 2.66
C ASP A 158 -30.46 -8.62 3.45
N SER A 159 -31.22 -7.67 2.93
CA SER A 159 -31.47 -6.35 3.55
C SER A 159 -32.21 -6.41 4.89
N GLN A 160 -32.86 -7.54 5.21
CA GLN A 160 -33.52 -7.79 6.50
C GLN A 160 -32.58 -8.50 7.49
N GLY A 161 -31.34 -8.80 7.08
CA GLY A 161 -30.34 -9.49 7.90
C GLY A 161 -30.47 -11.01 7.91
N ARG A 162 -31.40 -11.59 7.13
CA ARG A 162 -31.56 -13.05 7.02
C ARG A 162 -30.40 -13.64 6.25
N VAL A 163 -29.84 -14.72 6.79
CA VAL A 163 -28.69 -15.43 6.22
C VAL A 163 -29.16 -16.38 5.11
N LEU A 164 -28.62 -16.20 3.91
CA LEU A 164 -28.93 -17.04 2.73
C LEU A 164 -27.82 -18.04 2.41
N PHE A 165 -26.60 -17.74 2.82
CA PHE A 165 -25.43 -18.56 2.58
C PHE A 165 -24.46 -18.43 3.75
N PHE A 166 -23.91 -19.55 4.20
CA PHE A 166 -22.90 -19.60 5.24
C PHE A 166 -22.00 -20.82 5.01
N THR A 167 -20.72 -20.60 4.79
CA THR A 167 -19.76 -21.68 4.49
C THR A 167 -18.44 -21.44 5.21
N PRO A 168 -17.75 -22.50 5.66
CA PRO A 168 -16.36 -22.38 6.05
C PRO A 168 -15.50 -21.97 4.85
N ALA A 169 -14.45 -21.20 5.13
CA ALA A 169 -13.37 -20.82 4.24
C ALA A 169 -12.06 -21.28 4.90
N ALA A 170 -11.13 -21.83 4.12
CA ALA A 170 -9.88 -22.38 4.63
C ALA A 170 -8.68 -21.60 4.10
N GLY A 171 -7.61 -21.54 4.88
CA GLY A 171 -6.37 -20.89 4.50
C GLY A 171 -6.43 -19.37 4.53
N GLU A 172 -5.28 -18.76 4.28
CA GLU A 172 -5.12 -17.31 4.27
C GLU A 172 -5.71 -16.65 3.03
N GLU A 173 -5.97 -17.39 1.95
CA GLU A 173 -6.70 -16.93 0.79
C GLU A 173 -7.49 -18.07 0.17
N GLY A 174 -8.56 -17.73 -0.53
CA GLY A 174 -9.38 -18.72 -1.19
C GLY A 174 -10.52 -18.10 -1.99
N GLN A 175 -11.24 -18.97 -2.68
CA GLN A 175 -12.36 -18.60 -3.52
C GLN A 175 -13.50 -19.59 -3.31
N VAL A 176 -14.69 -19.07 -3.09
CA VAL A 176 -15.93 -19.85 -3.02
C VAL A 176 -16.89 -19.37 -4.09
N VAL A 177 -17.62 -20.30 -4.71
CA VAL A 177 -18.71 -19.94 -5.62
C VAL A 177 -20.03 -20.12 -4.88
N TRP A 178 -20.82 -19.06 -4.83
CA TRP A 178 -22.20 -19.09 -4.37
C TRP A 178 -23.15 -19.03 -5.57
N ASP A 179 -24.14 -19.91 -5.59
CA ASP A 179 -25.19 -19.89 -6.61
C ASP A 179 -26.36 -19.03 -6.13
N SER A 180 -26.54 -17.86 -6.73
CA SER A 180 -27.63 -16.93 -6.41
C SER A 180 -28.87 -17.16 -7.29
N ARG A 181 -28.94 -18.23 -8.10
CA ARG A 181 -30.14 -18.53 -8.90
C ARG A 181 -31.33 -18.80 -7.98
N GLY A 182 -32.45 -18.12 -8.25
CA GLY A 182 -33.65 -18.21 -7.41
C GLY A 182 -33.65 -17.28 -6.19
N VAL A 183 -32.60 -16.48 -6.00
CA VAL A 183 -32.57 -15.40 -5.01
C VAL A 183 -33.24 -14.17 -5.60
N ALA A 184 -34.07 -13.48 -4.81
CA ALA A 184 -34.80 -12.29 -5.27
C ALA A 184 -33.82 -11.17 -5.70
N PRO A 185 -34.10 -10.41 -6.76
CA PRO A 185 -33.31 -9.24 -7.11
C PRO A 185 -33.27 -8.23 -5.96
N GLY A 186 -32.09 -7.64 -5.72
CA GLY A 186 -31.92 -6.72 -4.60
C GLY A 186 -30.48 -6.54 -4.16
N VAL A 187 -30.31 -5.84 -3.04
CA VAL A 187 -29.01 -5.59 -2.41
C VAL A 187 -28.80 -6.59 -1.28
N TYR A 188 -27.61 -7.19 -1.28
CA TYR A 188 -27.15 -8.18 -0.32
C TYR A 188 -25.81 -7.75 0.26
N THR A 189 -25.51 -8.24 1.45
CA THR A 189 -24.20 -8.05 2.11
C THR A 189 -23.49 -9.38 2.19
N VAL A 190 -22.28 -9.45 1.65
CA VAL A 190 -21.37 -10.59 1.82
C VAL A 190 -20.37 -10.22 2.90
N GLU A 191 -20.16 -11.12 3.84
CA GLU A 191 -19.32 -10.91 5.01
C GLU A 191 -18.26 -12.00 5.12
N LEU A 192 -17.05 -11.58 5.44
CA LEU A 192 -15.93 -12.42 5.84
C LEU A 192 -15.80 -12.36 7.36
N LEU A 193 -15.85 -13.51 8.00
CA LEU A 193 -15.87 -13.66 9.45
C LEU A 193 -14.66 -14.47 9.91
N ARG A 194 -14.01 -14.05 11.00
CA ARG A 194 -12.96 -14.80 11.71
C ARG A 194 -13.42 -15.05 13.14
N GLU A 195 -13.51 -16.30 13.56
CA GLU A 195 -14.00 -16.66 14.91
C GLU A 195 -15.36 -16.02 15.24
N GLY A 196 -16.24 -15.91 14.22
CA GLY A 196 -17.56 -15.27 14.34
C GLY A 196 -17.56 -13.74 14.33
N LYS A 197 -16.40 -13.08 14.39
CA LYS A 197 -16.26 -11.62 14.29
C LYS A 197 -16.17 -11.16 12.83
N LEU A 198 -16.86 -10.07 12.50
CA LEU A 198 -16.80 -9.46 11.18
C LEU A 198 -15.41 -8.86 10.91
N GLU A 199 -14.74 -9.36 9.88
CA GLU A 199 -13.46 -8.85 9.38
C GLU A 199 -13.68 -7.90 8.21
N ARG A 200 -14.55 -8.30 7.27
CA ARG A 200 -14.85 -7.52 6.07
C ARG A 200 -16.27 -7.74 5.60
N SER A 201 -16.86 -6.73 4.96
CA SER A 201 -18.15 -6.82 4.31
C SER A 201 -18.13 -6.12 2.96
N GLU A 202 -18.81 -6.69 1.97
CA GLU A 202 -18.94 -6.13 0.64
C GLU A 202 -20.40 -6.17 0.18
N ARG A 203 -20.79 -5.20 -0.65
CA ARG A 203 -22.14 -5.06 -1.17
C ARG A 203 -22.28 -5.82 -2.48
N LEU A 204 -23.27 -6.71 -2.55
CA LEU A 204 -23.62 -7.48 -3.75
C LEU A 204 -24.98 -7.04 -4.28
N ILE A 205 -25.09 -6.88 -5.60
CA ILE A 205 -26.36 -6.60 -6.27
C ILE A 205 -26.76 -7.86 -7.04
N ILE A 206 -27.96 -8.40 -6.77
CA ILE A 206 -28.57 -9.45 -7.57
C ILE A 206 -29.59 -8.82 -8.53
N GLN A 207 -29.51 -9.20 -9.79
CA GLN A 207 -30.42 -8.81 -10.87
C GLN A 207 -31.18 -10.03 -11.41
N PRO A 208 -32.33 -9.82 -12.08
CA PRO A 208 -33.11 -10.89 -12.70
C PRO A 208 -32.33 -11.76 -13.68
#